data_AF-A0A7Z1IL76-F1
#
_entry.id   AF-A0A7Z1IL76-F1
#
_cell.length_a   1.000
_cell.length_b   1.000
_cell.length_c   1.000
_cell.angle_alpha   90.00
_cell.angle_beta   90.00
_cell.angle_gamma   90.00
#
_symmetry.space_group_name_H-M   'P 1'
#
loop_
_entity.id
_entity.type
_entity.pdbx_description
1 polymer ?
#
loop_
_entity_poly.entity_id
_entity_poly.type
_entity_poly.pdbx_seq_one_letter_code
_entity_poly.pdbx_strand_id
1 'polypeptide(L)'
;MHEEHPYPNPFEILRFVLRSLDLKQSNKRLDELVAQRAYDPRELDQAIQLYVSAPIEKCMGQPTAAIASKNLTRFLESYMHGTVGKISVDGVSRDTTLSILSTATFKDRVIELMQELHARLGGPHLSIWFSSQASTVSTILDWIKDSFTGWNSYFSDLSKEQKDMLASWSRGAELPSAQSILLLGNAVSPSMTDELEWQKIKTWLFAARAELW
;
A
#
# COMPACT_ATOMS: atom_id res chain seq x y z
N MET A 1 -16.04 -16.64 -27.84
CA MET A 1 -15.98 -16.44 -26.38
C MET A 1 -14.50 -16.57 -26.03
N HIS A 2 -13.83 -15.48 -25.69
CA HIS A 2 -12.38 -15.51 -25.46
C HIS A 2 -12.14 -15.87 -23.99
N GLU A 3 -11.50 -17.00 -23.71
CA GLU A 3 -11.12 -17.40 -22.35
C GLU A 3 -10.18 -16.36 -21.75
N GLU A 4 -10.54 -15.89 -20.56
CA GLU A 4 -9.72 -15.03 -19.72
C GLU A 4 -8.57 -15.87 -19.15
N HIS A 5 -7.33 -15.36 -19.21
CA HIS A 5 -6.19 -16.10 -18.68
C HIS A 5 -6.36 -16.26 -17.14
N PRO A 6 -6.16 -17.45 -16.55
CA PRO A 6 -6.48 -17.64 -15.12
C PRO A 6 -5.56 -16.86 -14.18
N TYR A 7 -4.29 -16.67 -14.57
CA TYR A 7 -3.34 -15.85 -13.81
C TYR A 7 -3.52 -14.35 -14.09
N PRO A 8 -3.43 -13.48 -13.07
CA PRO A 8 -3.30 -12.05 -13.29
C PRO A 8 -1.95 -11.70 -13.93
N ASN A 9 -1.95 -10.75 -14.86
CA ASN A 9 -0.71 -10.24 -15.43
C ASN A 9 -0.01 -9.25 -14.44
N PRO A 10 1.30 -8.96 -14.62
CA PRO A 10 2.02 -8.05 -13.73
C PRO A 10 1.42 -6.65 -13.59
N PHE A 11 0.80 -6.11 -14.64
CA PHE A 11 0.15 -4.79 -14.59
C PHE A 11 -1.16 -4.82 -13.81
N GLU A 12 -1.89 -5.94 -13.81
CA GLU A 12 -3.08 -6.13 -12.97
C GLU A 12 -2.71 -6.11 -11.49
N ILE A 13 -1.62 -6.81 -11.14
CA ILE A 13 -1.05 -6.79 -9.78
C ILE A 13 -0.62 -5.37 -9.40
N LEU A 14 0.11 -4.69 -10.29
CA LEU A 14 0.54 -3.29 -10.09
C LEU A 14 -0.65 -2.37 -9.83
N ARG A 15 -1.68 -2.46 -10.66
CA ARG A 15 -2.92 -1.68 -10.54
C ARG A 15 -3.66 -1.99 -9.25
N PHE A 16 -3.68 -3.25 -8.81
CA PHE A 16 -4.28 -3.63 -7.54
C PHE A 16 -3.56 -3.00 -6.34
N VAL A 17 -2.22 -3.06 -6.32
CA VAL A 17 -1.40 -2.42 -5.27
C VAL A 17 -1.67 -0.91 -5.22
N LEU A 18 -1.66 -0.24 -6.38
CA LEU A 18 -1.91 1.21 -6.44
C LEU A 18 -3.33 1.58 -5.99
N ARG A 19 -4.33 0.77 -6.29
CA ARG A 19 -5.71 0.97 -5.80
C ARG A 19 -5.80 0.83 -4.29
N SER A 20 -5.13 -0.18 -3.73
CA SER A 20 -5.12 -0.44 -2.29
C SER A 20 -4.53 0.73 -1.51
N LEU A 21 -3.54 1.41 -2.08
CA LEU A 21 -2.92 2.61 -1.52
C LEU A 21 -3.64 3.92 -1.89
N ASP A 22 -4.72 3.89 -2.67
CA ASP A 22 -5.36 5.08 -3.27
C ASP A 22 -4.44 5.93 -4.16
N LEU A 23 -3.36 5.33 -4.65
CA LEU A 23 -2.39 5.98 -5.54
C LEU A 23 -2.73 5.75 -7.01
N LYS A 24 -3.74 4.93 -7.33
CA LYS A 24 -4.22 4.77 -8.70
C LYS A 24 -4.94 6.05 -9.15
N GLN A 25 -4.17 7.01 -9.64
CA GLN A 25 -4.72 8.10 -10.44
C GLN A 25 -5.33 7.49 -11.72
N SER A 26 -6.37 8.12 -12.27
CA SER A 26 -6.99 7.71 -13.54
C SER A 26 -5.94 7.70 -14.66
N ASN A 27 -5.28 6.56 -14.83
CA ASN A 27 -4.11 6.42 -15.68
C ASN A 27 -4.44 5.50 -16.84
N LYS A 28 -4.83 6.13 -17.95
CA LYS A 28 -5.20 5.45 -19.17
C LYS A 28 -4.08 4.52 -19.67
N ARG A 29 -2.82 4.91 -19.53
CA ARG A 29 -1.68 4.08 -19.97
C ARG A 29 -1.57 2.79 -19.16
N LEU A 30 -1.72 2.86 -17.83
CA LEU A 30 -1.75 1.66 -17.01
C LEU A 30 -2.96 0.77 -17.33
N ASP A 31 -4.12 1.37 -17.61
CA ASP A 31 -5.31 0.61 -18.02
C ASP A 31 -5.13 -0.07 -19.38
N GLU A 32 -4.43 0.57 -20.33
CA GLU A 32 -4.03 -0.04 -21.60
C GLU A 32 -3.07 -1.21 -21.39
N LEU A 33 -2.05 -1.06 -20.54
CA LEU A 33 -1.09 -2.13 -20.21
C LEU A 33 -1.78 -3.33 -19.54
N VAL A 34 -2.73 -3.08 -18.64
CA VAL A 34 -3.54 -4.12 -18.01
C VAL A 34 -4.34 -4.94 -19.02
N ALA A 35 -4.83 -4.30 -20.09
CA ALA A 35 -5.62 -4.98 -21.12
C ALA A 35 -4.78 -5.85 -22.07
N GLN A 36 -3.44 -5.79 -22.00
CA GLN A 36 -2.56 -6.58 -22.84
C GLN A 36 -2.43 -8.02 -22.31
N ARG A 37 -2.37 -8.99 -23.23
CA ARG A 37 -2.19 -10.42 -22.89
C ARG A 37 -0.75 -10.77 -22.53
N ALA A 38 0.19 -10.18 -23.25
CA ALA A 38 1.61 -10.31 -22.99
C ALA A 38 2.09 -9.00 -22.35
N TYR A 39 3.13 -9.07 -21.53
CA TYR A 39 3.79 -7.89 -20.99
C TYR A 39 5.24 -7.85 -21.49
N ASP A 40 5.73 -6.63 -21.76
CA ASP A 40 7.16 -6.39 -21.95
C ASP A 40 7.79 -6.12 -20.56
N PRO A 41 8.80 -6.90 -20.13
CA PRO A 41 9.52 -6.64 -18.89
C PRO A 41 10.09 -5.22 -18.78
N ARG A 42 10.50 -4.61 -19.89
CA ARG A 42 11.02 -3.23 -19.92
C ARG A 42 9.92 -2.21 -19.63
N GLU A 43 8.71 -2.45 -20.14
CA GLU A 43 7.56 -1.60 -19.83
C GLU A 43 7.13 -1.77 -18.37
N LEU A 44 7.27 -2.97 -17.81
CA LEU A 44 7.02 -3.23 -16.40
C LEU A 44 7.98 -2.46 -15.49
N ASP A 45 9.28 -2.47 -15.78
CA ASP A 45 10.27 -1.70 -15.02
C ASP A 45 9.95 -0.20 -15.04
N GLN A 46 9.62 0.33 -16.22
CA GLN A 46 9.20 1.74 -16.36
C GLN A 46 7.92 2.04 -15.59
N ALA A 47 6.94 1.13 -15.62
CA ALA A 47 5.68 1.28 -14.90
C ALA A 47 5.89 1.26 -13.38
N ILE A 48 6.78 0.41 -12.86
CA ILE A 48 7.13 0.40 -11.43
C ILE A 48 7.77 1.74 -11.05
N GLN A 49 8.72 2.25 -11.83
CA GLN A 49 9.35 3.54 -11.52
C GLN A 49 8.35 4.69 -11.55
N LEU A 50 7.54 4.79 -12.60
CA LEU A 50 6.65 5.92 -12.83
C LEU A 50 5.42 5.90 -11.93
N TYR A 51 4.85 4.72 -11.67
CA TYR A 51 3.56 4.60 -10.99
C TYR A 51 3.67 4.14 -9.54
N VAL A 52 4.77 3.49 -9.14
CA VAL A 52 4.98 3.04 -7.75
C VAL A 52 6.06 3.87 -7.09
N SER A 53 7.28 3.83 -7.60
CA SER A 53 8.45 4.43 -6.95
C SER A 53 8.26 5.94 -6.73
N ALA A 54 8.03 6.70 -7.81
CA ALA A 54 7.91 8.15 -7.72
C ALA A 54 6.69 8.61 -6.89
N PRO A 55 5.48 8.03 -7.03
CA PRO A 55 4.35 8.39 -6.17
C PRO A 55 4.57 8.03 -4.70
N ILE A 56 5.13 6.85 -4.40
CA ILE A 56 5.42 6.48 -3.01
C ILE A 56 6.48 7.40 -2.42
N GLU A 57 7.54 7.74 -3.17
CA GLU A 57 8.58 8.66 -2.70
C GLU A 57 8.00 10.02 -2.32
N LYS A 58 7.14 10.56 -3.18
CA LYS A 58 6.45 11.83 -2.93
C LYS A 58 5.58 11.80 -1.67
N CYS A 59 4.96 10.66 -1.36
CA CYS A 59 3.97 10.57 -0.28
C CYS A 59 4.54 10.08 1.05
N MET A 60 5.57 9.23 0.99
CA MET A 60 6.06 8.42 2.10
C MET A 60 7.58 8.52 2.29
N GLY A 61 8.28 9.22 1.40
CA GLY A 61 9.73 9.39 1.43
C GLY A 61 10.51 8.32 0.66
N GLN A 62 11.75 8.66 0.33
CA GLN A 62 12.66 7.82 -0.46
C GLN A 62 12.91 6.43 0.16
N PRO A 63 13.11 6.27 1.48
CA PRO A 63 13.35 4.95 2.07
C PRO A 63 12.19 3.97 1.84
N THR A 64 10.94 4.45 1.96
CA THR A 64 9.74 3.66 1.72
C THR A 64 9.60 3.29 0.26
N ALA A 65 9.85 4.24 -0.65
CA ALA A 65 9.80 3.99 -2.09
C ALA A 65 10.82 2.93 -2.53
N ALA A 66 12.04 2.99 -2.01
CA ALA A 66 13.08 2.01 -2.30
C ALA A 66 12.68 0.60 -1.85
N ILE A 67 12.13 0.47 -0.63
CA ILE A 67 11.65 -0.82 -0.10
C ILE A 67 10.47 -1.35 -0.91
N ALA A 68 9.48 -0.51 -1.19
CA ALA A 68 8.27 -0.90 -1.92
C ALA A 68 8.60 -1.37 -3.35
N SER A 69 9.39 -0.59 -4.09
CA SER A 69 9.78 -0.93 -5.47
C SER A 69 10.62 -2.21 -5.51
N LYS A 70 11.60 -2.35 -4.61
CA LYS A 70 12.44 -3.56 -4.51
C LYS A 70 11.62 -4.82 -4.21
N ASN A 71 10.70 -4.74 -3.24
CA ASN A 71 9.84 -5.87 -2.89
C ASN A 71 8.86 -6.22 -4.01
N LEU A 72 8.28 -5.21 -4.66
CA LEU A 72 7.37 -5.43 -5.78
C LEU A 72 8.08 -6.09 -6.97
N THR A 73 9.26 -5.61 -7.36
CA THR A 73 10.07 -6.24 -8.42
C THR A 73 10.39 -7.68 -8.08
N ARG A 74 10.94 -7.94 -6.88
CA ARG A 74 11.27 -9.31 -6.43
C ARG A 74 10.05 -10.22 -6.43
N PHE A 75 8.91 -9.71 -5.98
CA PHE A 75 7.65 -10.46 -5.97
C PHE A 75 7.20 -10.80 -7.39
N LEU A 76 7.16 -9.82 -8.30
CA LEU A 76 6.73 -10.05 -9.68
C LEU A 76 7.65 -11.03 -10.41
N GLU A 77 8.96 -10.94 -10.22
CA GLU A 77 9.92 -11.92 -10.74
C GLU A 77 9.65 -13.33 -10.19
N SER A 78 9.51 -13.47 -8.86
CA SER A 78 9.20 -14.74 -8.21
C SER A 78 7.85 -15.31 -8.67
N TYR A 79 6.85 -14.46 -8.86
CA TYR A 79 5.52 -14.84 -9.31
C TYR A 79 5.57 -15.36 -10.75
N MET A 80 6.20 -14.61 -11.66
CA MET A 80 6.28 -14.97 -13.07
C MET A 80 7.09 -16.25 -13.29
N HIS A 81 8.26 -16.37 -12.66
CA HIS A 81 9.14 -17.54 -12.85
C HIS A 81 8.81 -18.73 -11.96
N GLY A 82 8.34 -18.48 -10.75
CA GLY A 82 8.09 -19.52 -9.75
C GLY A 82 6.66 -20.06 -9.75
N THR A 83 5.68 -19.24 -10.14
CA THR A 83 4.25 -19.60 -10.11
C THR A 83 3.73 -19.77 -11.52
N VAL A 84 3.63 -18.68 -12.29
CA VAL A 84 3.03 -18.68 -13.63
C VAL A 84 3.78 -19.62 -14.59
N GLY A 85 5.12 -19.58 -14.56
CA GLY A 85 5.95 -20.40 -15.44
C GLY A 85 6.07 -21.88 -15.07
N LYS A 86 5.60 -22.30 -13.88
CA LYS A 86 5.82 -23.66 -13.36
C LYS A 86 4.54 -24.42 -13.02
N ILE A 87 3.45 -23.72 -12.71
CA ILE A 87 2.22 -24.33 -12.22
C ILE A 87 1.14 -24.15 -13.29
N SER A 88 0.76 -25.25 -13.95
CA SER A 88 -0.39 -25.26 -14.84
C SER A 88 -1.69 -25.08 -14.05
N VAL A 89 -2.61 -24.30 -14.62
CA VAL A 89 -3.94 -24.00 -14.11
C VAL A 89 -5.00 -24.36 -15.15
N ASP A 90 -4.69 -25.32 -16.02
CA ASP A 90 -5.61 -25.81 -17.04
C ASP A 90 -6.91 -26.32 -16.40
N GLY A 91 -8.04 -25.81 -16.87
CA GLY A 91 -9.36 -26.15 -16.31
C GLY A 91 -9.70 -25.48 -14.98
N VAL A 92 -8.83 -24.59 -14.46
CA VAL A 92 -9.12 -23.80 -13.24
C VAL A 92 -9.63 -22.42 -13.64
N SER A 93 -10.78 -22.02 -13.10
CA SER A 93 -11.32 -20.67 -13.30
C SER A 93 -10.39 -19.60 -12.73
N ARG A 94 -10.40 -18.40 -13.32
CA ARG A 94 -9.67 -17.23 -12.81
C ARG A 94 -9.98 -16.92 -11.33
N ASP A 95 -11.26 -16.96 -10.93
CA ASP A 95 -11.67 -16.67 -9.55
C ASP A 95 -11.03 -17.64 -8.55
N THR A 96 -11.02 -18.93 -8.88
CA THR A 96 -10.35 -19.96 -8.06
C THR A 96 -8.84 -19.70 -8.00
N THR A 97 -8.20 -19.39 -9.13
CA THR A 97 -6.77 -19.04 -9.18
C THR A 97 -6.45 -17.84 -8.31
N LEU A 98 -7.25 -16.76 -8.37
CA LEU A 98 -7.08 -15.58 -7.53
C LEU A 98 -7.27 -15.89 -6.03
N SER A 99 -8.23 -16.74 -5.68
CA SER A 99 -8.43 -17.20 -4.30
C SER A 99 -7.23 -18.01 -3.77
N ILE A 100 -6.60 -18.83 -4.62
CA ILE A 100 -5.40 -19.58 -4.24
C ILE A 100 -4.21 -18.62 -4.10
N LEU A 101 -4.01 -17.71 -5.05
CA LEU A 101 -2.89 -16.76 -5.03
C LEU A 101 -2.94 -15.82 -3.82
N SER A 102 -4.11 -15.30 -3.48
CA SER A 102 -4.30 -14.44 -2.31
C SER A 102 -3.91 -15.16 -1.02
N THR A 103 -4.39 -16.40 -0.84
CA THR A 103 -4.17 -17.17 0.39
C THR A 103 -2.77 -17.78 0.51
N ALA A 104 -2.17 -18.24 -0.59
CA ALA A 104 -0.93 -19.00 -0.58
C ALA A 104 0.32 -18.22 -1.03
N THR A 105 0.16 -17.05 -1.66
CA THR A 105 1.31 -16.34 -2.25
C THR A 105 1.36 -14.88 -1.84
N PHE A 106 0.26 -14.13 -1.95
CA PHE A 106 0.30 -12.68 -1.73
C PHE A 106 0.47 -12.33 -0.25
N LYS A 107 -0.14 -13.11 0.66
CA LYS A 107 -0.03 -12.91 2.10
C LYS A 107 1.42 -12.88 2.60
N ASP A 108 2.24 -13.86 2.20
CA ASP A 108 3.63 -13.94 2.65
C ASP A 108 4.45 -12.74 2.18
N ARG A 109 4.20 -12.27 0.96
CA ARG A 109 4.89 -11.12 0.36
C ARG A 109 4.56 -9.81 1.05
N VAL A 110 3.32 -9.68 1.49
CA VAL A 110 2.87 -8.55 2.29
C VAL A 110 3.55 -8.55 3.66
N ILE A 111 3.66 -9.72 4.30
CA ILE A 111 4.37 -9.87 5.59
C ILE A 111 5.84 -9.47 5.44
N GLU A 112 6.52 -9.98 4.41
CA GLU A 112 7.91 -9.62 4.09
C GLU A 112 8.08 -8.10 3.91
N LEU A 113 7.16 -7.45 3.18
CA LEU A 113 7.16 -6.00 3.00
C LEU A 113 7.01 -5.26 4.34
N MET A 114 6.04 -5.66 5.16
CA MET A 114 5.81 -5.02 6.47
C MET A 114 6.99 -5.21 7.43
N GLN A 115 7.65 -6.38 7.37
CA GLN A 115 8.87 -6.65 8.13
C GLN A 115 10.03 -5.76 7.69
N GLU A 116 10.26 -5.60 6.38
CA GLU A 116 11.34 -4.73 5.86
C GLU A 116 11.06 -3.25 6.18
N LEU A 117 9.78 -2.81 6.08
CA LEU A 117 9.37 -1.46 6.51
C LEU A 117 9.60 -1.25 8.01
N HIS A 118 9.15 -2.17 8.86
CA HIS A 118 9.33 -2.08 10.31
C HIS A 118 10.83 -2.05 10.69
N ALA A 119 11.64 -2.93 10.11
CA ALA A 119 13.08 -2.98 10.36
C ALA A 119 13.79 -1.68 9.94
N ARG A 120 13.32 -1.02 8.87
CA ARG A 120 13.96 0.20 8.36
C ARG A 120 13.49 1.47 9.04
N LEU A 121 12.20 1.60 9.31
CA LEU A 121 11.56 2.84 9.73
C LEU A 121 11.22 2.86 11.23
N GLY A 122 11.23 1.69 11.88
CA GLY A 122 10.48 1.47 13.11
C GLY A 122 8.98 1.49 12.84
N GLY A 123 8.17 1.16 13.84
CA GLY A 123 6.72 1.12 13.64
C GLY A 123 5.99 0.39 14.76
N PRO A 124 4.67 0.24 14.61
CA PRO A 124 3.89 -0.62 15.49
C PRO A 124 4.36 -2.07 15.35
N HIS A 125 4.03 -2.89 16.34
CA HIS A 125 4.22 -4.32 16.25
C HIS A 125 3.36 -4.90 15.11
N LEU A 126 3.91 -5.81 14.31
CA LEU A 126 3.24 -6.31 13.09
C LEU A 126 1.99 -7.17 13.36
N SER A 127 1.73 -7.54 14.61
CA SER A 127 0.50 -8.23 14.99
C SER A 127 -0.78 -7.42 14.72
N ILE A 128 -0.67 -6.09 14.57
CA ILE A 128 -1.84 -5.24 14.34
C ILE A 128 -2.57 -5.55 13.03
N TRP A 129 -1.87 -6.05 12.01
CA TRP A 129 -2.48 -6.49 10.74
C TRP A 129 -3.26 -7.80 10.86
N PHE A 130 -3.14 -8.51 11.98
CA PHE A 130 -3.82 -9.77 12.26
C PHE A 130 -4.82 -9.68 13.41
N SER A 131 -4.97 -8.50 14.00
CA SER A 131 -5.92 -8.27 15.10
C SER A 131 -7.32 -8.05 14.54
N SER A 132 -8.31 -8.75 15.09
CA SER A 132 -9.73 -8.56 14.74
C SER A 132 -10.46 -7.57 15.66
N GLN A 133 -9.76 -6.95 16.62
CA GLN A 133 -10.39 -6.15 17.68
C GLN A 133 -10.70 -4.71 17.27
N ALA A 134 -9.92 -4.15 16.36
CA ALA A 134 -10.05 -2.78 15.86
C ALA A 134 -9.58 -2.73 14.40
N SER A 135 -10.00 -1.71 13.65
CA SER A 135 -9.44 -1.48 12.32
C SER A 135 -7.94 -1.21 12.42
N THR A 136 -7.17 -1.67 11.43
CA THR A 136 -5.72 -1.41 11.35
C THR A 136 -5.44 0.09 11.41
N VAL A 137 -6.28 0.90 10.76
CA VAL A 137 -6.19 2.37 10.77
C VAL A 137 -6.33 2.93 12.18
N SER A 138 -7.33 2.50 12.97
CA SER A 138 -7.47 2.97 14.36
C SER A 138 -6.24 2.62 15.18
N THR A 139 -5.74 1.39 15.05
CA THR A 139 -4.58 0.93 15.81
C THR A 139 -3.32 1.72 15.44
N ILE A 140 -3.15 2.10 14.17
CA ILE A 140 -2.08 3.01 13.74
C ILE A 140 -2.25 4.40 14.36
N LEU A 141 -3.46 4.96 14.38
CA LEU A 141 -3.71 6.28 14.97
C LEU A 141 -3.39 6.30 16.47
N ASP A 142 -3.75 5.26 17.20
CA ASP A 142 -3.40 5.10 18.62
C ASP A 142 -1.88 4.99 18.79
N TRP A 143 -1.21 4.16 17.98
CA TRP A 143 0.24 4.05 17.99
C TRP A 143 0.94 5.38 17.68
N ILE A 144 0.44 6.15 16.71
CA ILE A 144 0.98 7.48 16.38
C ILE A 144 0.86 8.41 17.59
N LYS A 145 -0.31 8.44 18.23
CA LYS A 145 -0.55 9.27 19.41
C LYS A 145 0.42 8.97 20.55
N ASP A 146 0.75 7.69 20.74
CA ASP A 146 1.65 7.26 21.80
C ASP A 146 3.14 7.41 21.44
N SER A 147 3.48 7.36 20.15
CA SER A 147 4.87 7.31 19.68
C SER A 147 5.45 8.68 19.32
N PHE A 148 4.62 9.64 18.94
CA PHE A 148 5.08 10.97 18.48
C PHE A 148 4.62 12.06 19.44
N THR A 149 5.57 12.64 20.17
CA THR A 149 5.29 13.66 21.20
C THR A 149 4.61 14.91 20.62
N GLY A 150 4.93 15.27 19.37
CA GLY A 150 4.31 16.39 18.64
C GLY A 150 2.86 16.16 18.24
N TRP A 151 2.35 14.92 18.28
CA TRP A 151 1.02 14.57 17.77
C TRP A 151 -0.12 15.27 18.52
N ASN A 152 -0.07 15.29 19.86
CA ASN A 152 -1.16 15.89 20.65
C ASN A 152 -1.27 17.41 20.41
N SER A 153 -0.13 18.08 20.25
CA SER A 153 -0.10 19.51 19.92
C SER A 153 -0.63 19.75 18.50
N TYR A 154 -0.13 18.99 17.52
CA TYR A 154 -0.66 19.01 16.15
C TYR A 154 -2.18 18.79 16.11
N PHE A 155 -2.67 17.75 16.80
CA PHE A 155 -4.09 17.44 16.87
C PHE A 155 -4.90 18.57 17.50
N SER A 156 -4.36 19.26 18.52
CA SER A 156 -5.04 20.39 19.15
C SER A 156 -5.22 21.58 18.20
N ASP A 157 -4.25 21.82 17.31
CA ASP A 157 -4.25 22.89 16.31
C ASP A 157 -5.17 22.62 15.11
N LEU A 158 -5.60 21.37 14.93
CA LEU A 158 -6.49 21.01 13.83
C LEU A 158 -7.86 21.72 13.93
N SER A 159 -8.38 22.08 12.77
CA SER A 159 -9.77 22.53 12.62
C SER A 159 -10.75 21.42 13.05
N LYS A 160 -12.01 21.80 13.32
CA LYS A 160 -13.07 20.85 13.64
C LYS A 160 -13.24 19.79 12.54
N GLU A 161 -13.24 20.21 11.28
CA GLU A 161 -13.39 19.32 10.12
C GLU A 161 -12.28 18.27 10.04
N GLN A 162 -11.02 18.67 10.31
CA GLN A 162 -9.88 17.75 10.33
C GLN A 162 -9.95 16.77 11.51
N LYS A 163 -10.40 17.24 12.69
CA LYS A 163 -10.64 16.37 13.86
C LYS A 163 -11.74 15.36 13.60
N ASP A 164 -12.84 15.80 12.99
CA ASP A 164 -13.97 14.93 12.62
C ASP A 164 -13.55 13.88 11.58
N MET A 165 -12.70 14.25 10.61
CA MET A 165 -12.10 13.32 9.65
C MET A 165 -11.26 12.23 10.34
N LEU A 166 -10.34 12.60 11.24
CA LEU A 166 -9.54 11.62 11.99
C LEU A 166 -10.41 10.72 12.89
N ALA A 167 -11.46 11.27 13.49
CA ALA A 167 -12.44 10.51 14.28
C ALA A 167 -13.29 9.56 13.42
N SER A 168 -13.56 9.91 12.16
CA SER A 168 -14.20 9.03 11.18
C SER A 168 -13.31 7.81 10.88
N TRP A 169 -12.01 8.05 10.66
CA TRP A 169 -11.03 6.98 10.40
C TRP A 169 -10.82 6.05 11.58
N SER A 170 -10.67 6.60 12.79
CA SER A 170 -10.51 5.80 14.01
C SER A 170 -11.73 4.91 14.28
N ARG A 171 -12.95 5.38 13.98
CA ARG A 171 -14.16 4.56 14.12
C ARG A 171 -14.37 3.57 12.97
N GLY A 172 -13.53 3.60 11.93
CA GLY A 172 -13.68 2.77 10.74
C GLY A 172 -14.88 3.17 9.87
N ALA A 173 -15.42 4.39 10.02
CA ALA A 173 -16.53 4.87 9.21
C ALA A 173 -16.09 5.18 7.77
N GLU A 174 -14.83 5.62 7.59
CA GLU A 174 -14.23 5.93 6.30
C GLU A 174 -12.75 5.52 6.28
N LEU A 175 -12.25 5.11 5.10
CA LEU A 175 -10.82 4.84 4.90
C LEU A 175 -10.06 6.14 4.57
N PRO A 176 -8.83 6.34 5.08
CA PRO A 176 -8.04 7.54 4.82
C PRO A 176 -7.62 7.66 3.36
N SER A 177 -8.14 8.61 2.58
CA SER A 177 -7.73 8.83 1.18
C SER A 177 -6.25 9.21 1.06
N ALA A 178 -5.61 8.92 -0.09
CA ALA A 178 -4.23 9.35 -0.34
C ALA A 178 -4.08 10.86 -0.15
N GLN A 179 -5.04 11.63 -0.68
CA GLN A 179 -5.03 13.08 -0.58
C GLN A 179 -5.12 13.56 0.87
N SER A 180 -6.00 12.97 1.68
CA SER A 180 -6.13 13.35 3.08
C SER A 180 -4.91 12.97 3.91
N ILE A 181 -4.27 11.81 3.64
CA ILE A 181 -3.00 11.44 4.29
C ILE A 181 -1.90 12.44 3.91
N LEU A 182 -1.82 12.84 2.65
CA LEU A 182 -0.85 13.82 2.16
C LEU A 182 -0.99 15.20 2.79
N LEU A 183 -2.22 15.61 3.11
CA LEU A 183 -2.52 16.89 3.77
C LEU A 183 -2.13 16.91 5.25
N LEU A 184 -1.85 15.75 5.87
CA LEU A 184 -1.30 15.70 7.22
C LEU A 184 0.09 16.35 7.25
N GLY A 185 0.35 17.10 8.31
CA GLY A 185 1.61 17.85 8.47
C GLY A 185 1.76 19.11 7.60
N ASN A 186 0.80 19.41 6.70
CA ASN A 186 0.86 20.65 5.90
C ASN A 186 0.36 21.89 6.67
N ALA A 187 -0.37 21.70 7.77
CA ALA A 187 -0.63 22.77 8.70
C ALA A 187 0.69 23.08 9.41
N VAL A 188 1.14 24.33 9.32
CA VAL A 188 2.34 24.83 10.04
C VAL A 188 2.04 24.77 11.53
N SER A 189 2.18 23.59 12.13
CA SER A 189 2.16 23.43 13.57
C SER A 189 3.63 23.42 14.03
N PRO A 190 4.07 24.42 14.80
CA PRO A 190 5.47 24.53 15.23
C PRO A 190 5.92 23.38 16.14
N SER A 191 5.01 22.49 16.56
CA SER A 191 5.33 21.35 17.43
C SER A 191 5.81 20.10 16.70
N MET A 192 5.61 20.00 15.39
CA MET A 192 5.95 18.80 14.62
C MET A 192 6.53 19.16 13.25
N THR A 193 7.80 19.52 13.24
CA THR A 193 8.53 20.02 12.05
C THR A 193 9.45 18.99 11.42
N ASP A 194 9.61 17.80 12.00
CA ASP A 194 10.47 16.76 11.43
C ASP A 194 9.76 16.05 10.27
N GLU A 195 10.20 16.37 9.06
CA GLU A 195 9.77 15.74 7.81
C GLU A 195 9.89 14.21 7.87
N LEU A 196 10.88 13.68 8.57
CA LEU A 196 11.07 12.24 8.71
C LEU A 196 9.97 11.59 9.56
N GLU A 197 9.50 12.26 10.61
CA GLU A 197 8.37 11.78 11.42
C GLU A 197 7.08 11.75 10.61
N TRP A 198 6.83 12.79 9.82
CA TRP A 198 5.67 12.83 8.92
C TRP A 198 5.73 11.75 7.84
N GLN A 199 6.90 11.48 7.26
CA GLN A 199 7.08 10.39 6.31
C GLN A 199 6.76 9.02 6.94
N LYS A 200 7.17 8.79 8.19
CA LYS A 200 6.83 7.57 8.94
C LYS A 200 5.34 7.46 9.21
N ILE A 201 4.71 8.53 9.67
CA ILE A 201 3.25 8.59 9.91
C ILE A 201 2.49 8.25 8.62
N LYS A 202 2.83 8.94 7.52
CA LYS A 202 2.20 8.72 6.22
C LYS A 202 2.40 7.28 5.75
N THR A 203 3.62 6.73 5.86
CA THR A 203 3.92 5.34 5.50
C THR A 203 2.99 4.36 6.21
N TRP A 204 2.86 4.48 7.53
CA TRP A 204 2.03 3.55 8.31
C TRP A 204 0.53 3.73 8.08
N LEU A 205 0.06 4.95 7.82
CA LEU A 205 -1.33 5.20 7.42
C LEU A 205 -1.66 4.61 6.04
N PHE A 206 -0.76 4.76 5.06
CA PHE A 206 -0.91 4.12 3.74
C PHE A 206 -0.92 2.58 3.86
N ALA A 207 -0.02 2.02 4.66
CA ALA A 207 0.05 0.58 4.92
C ALA A 207 -1.19 0.03 5.63
N ALA A 208 -1.79 0.80 6.54
CA ALA A 208 -3.02 0.40 7.23
C ALA A 208 -4.28 0.58 6.38
N ARG A 209 -4.30 1.57 5.48
CA ARG A 209 -5.39 1.77 4.51
C ARG A 209 -5.46 0.63 3.50
N ALA A 210 -4.30 0.11 3.08
CA ALA A 210 -4.25 -1.12 2.32
C ALA A 210 -4.75 -2.27 3.22
N GLU A 211 -6.07 -2.40 3.37
CA GLU A 211 -6.68 -3.56 3.99
C GLU A 211 -6.28 -4.76 3.13
N LEU A 212 -5.40 -5.57 3.71
CA LEU A 212 -4.84 -6.74 3.07
C LEU A 212 -5.81 -7.88 3.33
N TRP A 213 -6.61 -8.17 2.31
CA TRP A 213 -7.62 -9.24 2.23
C TRP A 213 -7.03 -10.62 2.50
#